data_AF-A0A7Y1ZMK6-F1
#
_entry.id   AF-A0A7Y1ZMK6-F1
#
_cell.length_a   1.000
_cell.length_b   1.000
_cell.length_c   1.000
_cell.angle_alpha   90.00
_cell.angle_beta   90.00
_cell.angle_gamma   90.00
#
_symmetry.space_group_name_H-M   'P 1'
#
loop_
_entity.id
_entity.type
_entity.pdbx_description
1 polymer ?
#
loop_
_entity_poly.entity_id
_entity_poly.type
_entity_poly.pdbx_seq_one_letter_code
_entity_poly.pdbx_strand_id
1 'polypeptide(L)'
;MSGSSTSWQSGRLDSRKGPGQVLFGRMYEDAAIEQDVFAGRDRIMCIASAGCTAMTLSRNHEVVAVDVNPAQLQYARDRFQGDPGHPGKAERIMNMMRALGPLAGWWPSRVRAFIELNDPEEQMIFWSQRLNSWRFRNAMDLLLSARTLRAGYSRSLLASLPDQLGDVMRRRMERCFSRHPNNQNPYARALLLGQLSTDPPPPEASEIQLVNADAAEFLEQQPRGSFDGFTLSNILDGSDESYQRRLMAAVRWAGSPDALVVLRSFKDPGETPPLNLAADDRSMLWGLVMAEPIGKLLTPDGAYSR
;
A
#
# COMPACT_ATOMS: atom_id res chain seq x y z
N MET A 1 15.82 23.07 16.06
CA MET A 1 15.47 22.35 14.83
C MET A 1 14.30 21.45 15.13
N SER A 2 13.07 21.85 14.79
CA SER A 2 11.90 20.98 14.92
C SER A 2 12.06 19.85 13.91
N GLY A 3 12.30 18.63 14.38
CA GLY A 3 12.45 17.47 13.51
C GLY A 3 11.23 17.34 12.61
N SER A 4 11.46 17.22 11.30
CA SER A 4 10.40 16.89 10.35
C SER A 4 9.80 15.53 10.74
N SER A 5 8.49 15.51 10.94
CA SER A 5 7.81 14.38 11.58
C SER A 5 6.81 13.75 10.62
N THR A 6 6.72 12.42 10.61
CA THR A 6 5.70 11.69 9.84
C THR A 6 4.63 11.15 10.77
N SER A 7 3.38 11.05 10.30
CA SER A 7 2.30 10.45 11.10
C SER A 7 2.58 9.00 11.53
N TRP A 8 3.45 8.32 10.76
CA TRP A 8 3.88 6.94 10.97
C TRP A 8 4.84 6.75 12.15
N GLN A 9 5.58 7.78 12.57
CA GLN A 9 6.50 7.71 13.73
C GLN A 9 5.79 7.30 15.03
N SER A 10 4.49 7.53 15.13
CA SER A 10 3.69 7.09 16.27
C SER A 10 3.51 5.57 16.33
N GLY A 11 3.74 4.83 15.24
CA GLY A 11 3.45 3.40 15.10
C GLY A 11 1.95 3.10 15.20
N ARG A 12 1.10 4.09 14.92
CA ARG A 12 -0.34 4.09 15.15
C ARG A 12 -1.07 4.81 14.01
N LEU A 13 -2.30 4.38 13.70
CA LEU A 13 -3.20 5.12 12.79
C LEU A 13 -3.85 6.35 13.45
N ASP A 14 -3.93 6.34 14.77
CA ASP A 14 -4.51 7.41 15.59
C ASP A 14 -3.41 8.30 16.21
N SER A 15 -3.78 9.50 16.65
CA SER A 15 -2.84 10.44 17.30
C SER A 15 -2.70 10.19 18.82
N ARG A 16 -3.10 9.03 19.34
CA ARG A 16 -3.06 8.76 20.78
C ARG A 16 -1.66 8.30 21.18
N LYS A 17 -1.20 8.71 22.38
CA LYS A 17 0.04 8.20 22.97
C LYS A 17 -0.17 6.76 23.44
N GLY A 18 0.76 5.86 23.10
CA GLY A 18 0.73 4.45 23.48
C GLY A 18 1.79 3.65 22.73
N PRO A 19 1.97 2.35 23.04
CA PRO A 19 2.92 1.51 22.31
C PRO A 19 2.53 1.39 20.84
N GLY A 20 3.54 1.22 19.97
CA GLY A 20 3.36 0.90 18.56
C GLY A 20 2.57 -0.41 18.39
N GLN A 21 1.81 -0.50 17.32
CA GLN A 21 0.94 -1.65 17.04
C GLN A 21 1.23 -2.22 15.66
N VAL A 22 0.90 -3.50 15.45
CA VAL A 22 0.79 -4.07 14.11
C VAL A 22 -0.41 -3.42 13.43
N LEU A 23 -0.12 -2.47 12.55
CA LEU A 23 -1.12 -1.71 11.81
C LEU A 23 -1.73 -2.57 10.71
N PHE A 24 -0.85 -3.30 10.02
CA PHE A 24 -1.19 -4.07 8.86
C PHE A 24 -0.74 -5.52 9.04
N GLY A 25 -1.70 -6.44 9.00
CA GLY A 25 -1.41 -7.88 8.99
C GLY A 25 -0.89 -8.34 7.63
N ARG A 26 -1.34 -7.67 6.55
CA ARG A 26 -0.92 -7.89 5.15
C ARG A 26 -0.85 -6.55 4.40
N MET A 27 -0.06 -6.53 3.33
CA MET A 27 -0.06 -5.40 2.39
C MET A 27 -1.05 -5.61 1.26
N TYR A 28 -1.77 -4.54 0.94
CA TYR A 28 -2.57 -4.42 -0.26
C TYR A 28 -1.75 -3.63 -1.29
N GLU A 29 -0.66 -4.25 -1.74
CA GLU A 29 0.28 -3.71 -2.73
C GLU A 29 0.51 -4.82 -3.73
N ASP A 30 0.18 -4.58 -4.99
CA ASP A 30 0.43 -5.56 -6.04
C ASP A 30 1.91 -5.65 -6.37
N ALA A 31 2.62 -6.51 -5.65
CA ALA A 31 4.07 -6.65 -5.73
C ALA A 31 4.57 -7.18 -7.09
N ALA A 32 3.67 -7.66 -7.97
CA ALA A 32 4.03 -7.96 -9.34
C ALA A 32 4.49 -6.71 -10.11
N ILE A 33 3.94 -5.53 -9.77
CA ILE A 33 4.39 -4.26 -10.35
C ILE A 33 5.86 -4.02 -9.98
N GLU A 34 6.23 -4.16 -8.71
CA GLU A 34 7.61 -3.99 -8.28
C GLU A 34 8.54 -5.04 -8.92
N GLN A 35 8.11 -6.29 -9.09
CA GLN A 35 8.90 -7.32 -9.77
C GLN A 35 9.17 -6.96 -11.24
N ASP A 36 8.17 -6.47 -11.96
CA ASP A 36 8.32 -6.07 -13.36
C ASP A 36 9.21 -4.84 -13.49
N VAL A 37 9.02 -3.84 -12.62
CA VAL A 37 9.80 -2.59 -12.63
C VAL A 37 11.27 -2.85 -12.28
N PHE A 38 11.54 -3.70 -11.29
CA PHE A 38 12.90 -3.96 -10.82
C PHE A 38 13.57 -5.16 -11.50
N ALA A 39 13.02 -5.67 -12.60
CA ALA A 39 13.65 -6.74 -13.35
C ALA A 39 15.12 -6.41 -13.71
N GLY A 40 16.03 -7.31 -13.34
CA GLY A 40 17.47 -7.15 -13.56
C GLY A 40 18.16 -6.13 -12.65
N ARG A 41 17.54 -5.73 -11.54
CA ARG A 41 18.15 -4.89 -10.50
C ARG A 41 18.62 -5.75 -9.34
N ASP A 42 19.69 -5.33 -8.67
CA ASP A 42 20.30 -6.14 -7.62
C ASP A 42 19.73 -5.75 -6.25
N ARG A 43 19.90 -4.49 -5.84
CA ARG A 43 19.62 -4.08 -4.45
C ARG A 43 18.47 -3.11 -4.32
N ILE A 44 17.43 -3.51 -3.57
CA ILE A 44 16.17 -2.78 -3.45
C ILE A 44 15.88 -2.42 -1.99
N MET A 45 15.54 -1.14 -1.76
CA MET A 45 14.99 -0.68 -0.48
C MET A 45 13.46 -0.68 -0.54
N CYS A 46 12.80 -1.22 0.49
CA CYS A 46 11.35 -1.19 0.62
C CYS A 46 10.90 -0.75 2.01
N ILE A 47 9.70 -0.16 2.10
CA ILE A 47 9.03 -0.01 3.40
C ILE A 47 8.61 -1.39 3.91
N ALA A 48 9.03 -1.77 5.12
CA ALA A 48 8.86 -3.15 5.59
C ALA A 48 7.38 -3.51 5.77
N SER A 49 6.60 -2.69 6.49
CA SER A 49 5.18 -2.92 6.74
C SER A 49 4.89 -4.38 7.16
N ALA A 50 3.96 -5.08 6.51
CA ALA A 50 3.68 -6.49 6.80
C ALA A 50 4.66 -7.48 6.11
N GLY A 51 5.72 -6.99 5.48
CA GLY A 51 6.76 -7.78 4.83
C GLY A 51 6.38 -8.42 3.50
N CYS A 52 5.17 -8.20 2.98
CA CYS A 52 4.67 -8.93 1.79
C CYS A 52 5.45 -8.56 0.52
N THR A 53 5.66 -7.27 0.29
CA THR A 53 6.43 -6.75 -0.85
C THR A 53 7.90 -7.16 -0.72
N ALA A 54 8.48 -7.06 0.48
CA ALA A 54 9.85 -7.49 0.78
C ALA A 54 10.10 -8.98 0.43
N MET A 55 9.22 -9.88 0.89
CA MET A 55 9.31 -11.31 0.54
C MET A 55 9.15 -11.58 -0.96
N THR A 56 8.30 -10.80 -1.63
CA THR A 56 8.09 -10.99 -3.08
C THR A 56 9.34 -10.58 -3.86
N LEU A 57 9.99 -9.49 -3.42
CA LEU A 57 11.22 -8.98 -4.02
C LEU A 57 12.46 -9.81 -3.68
N SER A 58 12.55 -10.39 -2.48
CA SER A 58 13.73 -11.15 -2.05
C SER A 58 14.04 -12.36 -2.93
N ARG A 59 13.07 -12.83 -3.72
CA ARG A 59 13.27 -13.93 -4.68
C ARG A 59 14.34 -13.64 -5.74
N ASN A 60 14.54 -12.36 -6.09
CA ASN A 60 15.43 -11.96 -7.18
C ASN A 60 16.35 -10.78 -6.81
N HIS A 61 16.23 -10.24 -5.60
CA HIS A 61 16.89 -9.01 -5.19
C HIS A 61 17.47 -9.13 -3.79
N GLU A 62 18.57 -8.43 -3.53
CA GLU A 62 18.98 -8.11 -2.17
C GLU A 62 18.01 -7.05 -1.62
N VAL A 63 17.27 -7.38 -0.56
CA VAL A 63 16.22 -6.50 -0.03
C VAL A 63 16.59 -5.93 1.32
N VAL A 64 16.52 -4.60 1.42
CA VAL A 64 16.56 -3.87 2.69
C VAL A 64 15.17 -3.34 3.01
N ALA A 65 14.55 -3.87 4.04
CA ALA A 65 13.21 -3.51 4.50
C ALA A 65 13.30 -2.56 5.71
N VAL A 66 12.85 -1.32 5.53
CA VAL A 66 12.96 -0.24 6.54
C VAL A 66 11.58 0.09 7.10
N ASP A 67 11.46 0.20 8.41
CA ASP A 67 10.23 0.69 9.05
C ASP A 67 10.52 1.41 10.36
N VAL A 68 9.85 2.55 10.57
CA VAL A 68 9.97 3.34 11.80
C VAL A 68 9.24 2.68 12.97
N ASN A 69 8.23 1.85 12.70
CA ASN A 69 7.44 1.17 13.72
C ASN A 69 8.08 -0.18 14.11
N PRO A 70 8.70 -0.29 15.30
CA PRO A 70 9.38 -1.50 15.70
C PRO A 70 8.45 -2.71 15.86
N ALA A 71 7.16 -2.49 16.21
CA ALA A 71 6.18 -3.57 16.32
C ALA A 71 5.84 -4.18 14.95
N GLN A 72 5.77 -3.34 13.93
CA GLN A 72 5.53 -3.74 12.54
C GLN A 72 6.76 -4.47 11.97
N LEU A 73 7.96 -4.00 12.29
CA LEU A 73 9.22 -4.64 11.89
C LEU A 73 9.41 -6.00 12.55
N GLN A 74 9.10 -6.14 13.85
CA GLN A 74 9.13 -7.43 14.53
C GLN A 74 8.11 -8.40 13.91
N TYR A 75 6.90 -7.92 13.62
CA TYR A 75 5.88 -8.73 12.95
C TYR A 75 6.34 -9.20 11.56
N ALA A 76 7.01 -8.37 10.77
CA ALA A 76 7.60 -8.78 9.50
C ALA A 76 8.68 -9.86 9.69
N ARG A 77 9.56 -9.70 10.70
CA ARG A 77 10.59 -10.68 11.05
C ARG A 77 10.00 -12.06 11.36
N ASP A 78 8.98 -12.10 12.22
CA ASP A 78 8.33 -13.35 12.62
C ASP A 78 7.74 -14.06 11.38
N ARG A 79 7.15 -13.28 10.46
CA ARG A 79 6.61 -13.82 9.20
C ARG A 79 7.68 -14.35 8.26
N PHE A 80 8.86 -13.71 8.18
CA PHE A 80 9.98 -14.22 7.40
C PHE A 80 10.49 -15.56 7.96
N GLN A 81 10.32 -15.79 9.27
CA GLN A 81 10.65 -17.05 9.95
C GLN A 81 9.54 -18.11 9.85
N GLY A 82 8.45 -17.84 9.11
CA GLY A 82 7.37 -18.79 8.86
C GLY A 82 6.11 -18.58 9.70
N ASP A 83 6.01 -17.51 10.50
CA ASP A 83 4.74 -17.15 11.12
C ASP A 83 3.70 -16.82 10.02
N PRO A 84 2.51 -17.46 10.03
CA PRO A 84 1.46 -17.20 9.03
C PRO A 84 0.95 -15.74 9.04
N GLY A 85 1.25 -15.01 10.11
CA GLY A 85 0.77 -13.68 10.39
C GLY A 85 -0.64 -13.68 11.00
N HIS A 86 -1.02 -12.52 11.54
CA HIS A 86 -2.32 -12.31 12.15
C HIS A 86 -2.92 -10.97 11.72
N PRO A 87 -4.26 -10.80 11.77
CA PRO A 87 -4.91 -9.54 11.42
C PRO A 87 -4.36 -8.35 12.22
N GLY A 88 -3.89 -7.33 11.51
CA GLY A 88 -3.54 -6.03 12.08
C GLY A 88 -4.78 -5.21 12.42
N LYS A 89 -4.57 -3.95 12.82
CA LYS A 89 -5.68 -3.04 13.13
C LYS A 89 -6.59 -2.81 11.91
N ALA A 90 -6.00 -2.64 10.72
CA ALA A 90 -6.74 -2.44 9.49
C ALA A 90 -7.64 -3.65 9.16
N GLU A 91 -7.10 -4.87 9.20
CA GLU A 91 -7.86 -6.08 8.87
C GLU A 91 -8.96 -6.38 9.88
N ARG A 92 -8.79 -6.01 11.17
CA ARG A 92 -9.87 -6.12 12.17
C ARG A 92 -11.07 -5.23 11.83
N ILE A 93 -10.81 -4.00 11.37
CA ILE A 93 -11.87 -3.11 10.89
C ILE A 93 -12.54 -3.72 9.65
N MET A 94 -11.75 -4.24 8.70
CA MET A 94 -12.30 -4.92 7.51
C MET A 94 -13.12 -6.16 7.85
N ASN A 95 -12.70 -6.96 8.84
CA ASN A 95 -13.47 -8.10 9.34
C ASN A 95 -14.85 -7.67 9.88
N MET A 96 -14.89 -6.59 10.65
CA MET A 96 -16.15 -6.03 11.14
C MET A 96 -17.03 -5.54 9.99
N MET A 97 -16.45 -4.85 8.99
CA MET A 97 -17.18 -4.41 7.81
C MET A 97 -17.77 -5.60 7.02
N ARG A 98 -17.00 -6.69 6.85
CA ARG A 98 -17.49 -7.93 6.21
C ARG A 98 -18.61 -8.58 7.00
N ALA A 99 -18.51 -8.63 8.33
CA ALA A 99 -19.56 -9.18 9.19
C ALA A 99 -20.88 -8.39 9.07
N LEU A 100 -20.79 -7.07 8.88
CA LEU A 100 -21.94 -6.18 8.66
C LEU A 100 -22.37 -6.08 7.19
N GLY A 101 -21.59 -6.64 6.26
CA GLY A 101 -21.81 -6.62 4.81
C GLY A 101 -23.23 -7.04 4.36
N PRO A 102 -23.87 -8.06 4.98
CA PRO A 102 -25.25 -8.43 4.64
C PRO A 102 -26.26 -7.29 4.75
N LEU A 103 -26.07 -6.34 5.66
CA LEU A 103 -26.93 -5.16 5.80
C LEU A 103 -26.89 -4.25 4.56
N ALA A 104 -25.76 -4.26 3.84
CA ALA A 104 -25.55 -3.56 2.57
C ALA A 104 -25.90 -4.41 1.34
N GLY A 105 -26.40 -5.64 1.52
CA GLY A 105 -26.72 -6.59 0.45
C GLY A 105 -25.57 -7.49 0.02
N TRP A 106 -24.41 -7.41 0.69
CA TRP A 106 -23.24 -8.25 0.46
C TRP A 106 -23.32 -9.53 1.29
N TRP A 107 -24.20 -10.43 0.87
CA TRP A 107 -24.29 -11.77 1.47
C TRP A 107 -23.04 -12.59 1.15
N PRO A 108 -22.50 -13.40 2.09
CA PRO A 108 -21.27 -14.17 1.87
C PRO A 108 -21.30 -15.05 0.61
N SER A 109 -22.45 -15.66 0.30
CA SER A 109 -22.63 -16.47 -0.91
C SER A 109 -22.52 -15.64 -2.19
N ARG A 110 -23.06 -14.40 -2.20
CA ARG A 110 -22.97 -13.49 -3.36
C ARG A 110 -21.57 -12.99 -3.57
N VAL A 111 -20.89 -12.60 -2.49
CA VAL A 111 -19.50 -12.13 -2.55
C VAL A 111 -18.58 -13.26 -3.02
N ARG A 112 -18.79 -14.50 -2.53
CA ARG A 112 -18.05 -15.67 -3.02
C ARG A 112 -18.31 -15.93 -4.50
N ALA A 113 -19.57 -15.95 -4.93
CA ALA A 113 -19.90 -16.14 -6.34
C ALA A 113 -19.23 -15.09 -7.24
N PHE A 114 -19.22 -13.83 -6.81
CA PHE A 114 -18.53 -12.74 -7.52
C PHE A 114 -17.01 -12.95 -7.60
N ILE A 115 -16.39 -13.42 -6.52
CA ILE A 115 -14.95 -13.65 -6.45
C ILE A 115 -14.51 -14.83 -7.33
N GLU A 116 -15.36 -15.83 -7.55
CA GLU A 116 -15.03 -16.98 -8.40
C GLU A 116 -15.19 -16.68 -9.91
N LEU A 117 -15.69 -15.50 -10.29
CA LEU A 117 -15.78 -15.10 -11.69
C LEU A 117 -14.37 -14.90 -12.28
N ASN A 118 -14.26 -15.24 -13.56
CA ASN A 118 -13.01 -15.14 -14.33
C ASN A 118 -13.09 -14.08 -15.44
N ASP A 119 -14.28 -13.85 -15.98
CA ASP A 119 -14.52 -12.90 -17.06
C ASP A 119 -14.81 -11.49 -16.51
N PRO A 120 -13.98 -10.47 -16.79
CA PRO A 120 -14.22 -9.10 -16.37
C PRO A 120 -15.56 -8.51 -16.82
N GLU A 121 -16.09 -8.91 -17.98
CA GLU A 121 -17.39 -8.41 -18.44
C GLU A 121 -18.53 -8.96 -17.56
N GLU A 122 -18.55 -10.27 -17.33
CA GLU A 122 -19.49 -10.93 -16.42
C GLU A 122 -19.37 -10.37 -14.99
N GLN A 123 -18.14 -10.11 -14.53
CA GLN A 123 -17.87 -9.46 -13.24
C GLN A 123 -18.54 -8.09 -13.16
N MET A 124 -18.41 -7.25 -14.17
CA MET A 124 -19.00 -5.91 -14.14
C MET A 124 -20.53 -5.94 -14.20
N ILE A 125 -21.11 -6.89 -14.93
CA ILE A 125 -22.56 -7.14 -14.90
C ILE A 125 -22.99 -7.57 -13.49
N PHE A 126 -22.29 -8.52 -12.88
CA PHE A 126 -22.60 -8.99 -11.53
C PHE A 126 -22.44 -7.86 -10.49
N TRP A 127 -21.34 -7.11 -10.56
CA TRP A 127 -21.05 -5.98 -9.68
C TRP A 127 -22.18 -4.96 -9.73
N SER A 128 -22.51 -4.46 -10.92
CA SER A 128 -23.53 -3.42 -11.10
C SER A 128 -24.92 -3.86 -10.66
N GLN A 129 -25.30 -5.12 -10.95
CA GLN A 129 -26.64 -5.62 -10.66
C GLN A 129 -26.83 -6.15 -9.24
N ARG A 130 -25.77 -6.68 -8.60
CA ARG A 130 -25.90 -7.46 -7.35
C ARG A 130 -25.15 -6.88 -6.15
N LEU A 131 -24.03 -6.16 -6.36
CA LEU A 131 -23.15 -5.71 -5.28
C LEU A 131 -23.11 -4.18 -5.14
N ASN A 132 -23.15 -3.41 -6.23
CA ASN A 132 -23.13 -1.95 -6.23
C ASN A 132 -24.50 -1.32 -5.94
N SER A 133 -25.20 -1.86 -4.96
CA SER A 133 -26.54 -1.41 -4.58
C SER A 133 -26.51 0.00 -4.00
N TRP A 134 -27.65 0.70 -4.02
CA TRP A 134 -27.75 2.00 -3.35
C TRP A 134 -27.44 1.90 -1.84
N ARG A 135 -27.75 0.77 -1.19
CA ARG A 135 -27.44 0.53 0.23
C ARG A 135 -25.93 0.48 0.45
N PHE A 136 -25.23 -0.31 -0.35
CA PHE A 136 -23.77 -0.39 -0.32
C PHE A 136 -23.14 0.98 -0.59
N ARG A 137 -23.63 1.68 -1.62
CA ARG A 137 -23.13 3.01 -1.98
C ARG A 137 -23.20 3.99 -0.80
N ASN A 138 -24.38 4.14 -0.20
CA ASN A 138 -24.56 5.02 0.96
C ASN A 138 -23.76 4.56 2.19
N ALA A 139 -23.67 3.25 2.44
CA ALA A 139 -22.89 2.72 3.55
C ALA A 139 -21.40 3.04 3.40
N MET A 140 -20.83 2.86 2.20
CA MET A 140 -19.44 3.22 1.90
C MET A 140 -19.20 4.71 2.06
N ASP A 141 -20.08 5.55 1.50
CA ASP A 141 -19.93 7.01 1.56
C ASP A 141 -19.98 7.52 3.00
N LEU A 142 -20.84 6.94 3.85
CA LEU A 142 -20.91 7.26 5.27
C LEU A 142 -19.66 6.80 6.04
N LEU A 143 -19.25 5.54 5.86
CA LEU A 143 -18.12 4.94 6.57
C LEU A 143 -16.79 5.62 6.22
N LEU A 144 -16.61 5.99 4.95
CA LEU A 144 -15.41 6.66 4.44
C LEU A 144 -15.54 8.18 4.42
N SER A 145 -16.59 8.74 5.04
CA SER A 145 -16.70 10.19 5.18
C SER A 145 -15.62 10.74 6.12
N ALA A 146 -15.16 11.96 5.84
CA ALA A 146 -14.18 12.64 6.69
C ALA A 146 -14.63 12.75 8.16
N ARG A 147 -15.94 12.86 8.42
CA ARG A 147 -16.50 12.90 9.77
C ARG A 147 -16.28 11.58 10.52
N THR A 148 -16.57 10.45 9.88
CA THR A 148 -16.39 9.12 10.47
C THR A 148 -14.90 8.82 10.66
N LEU A 149 -14.07 9.10 9.66
CA LEU A 149 -12.64 8.76 9.70
C LEU A 149 -11.87 9.58 10.76
N ARG A 150 -12.29 10.81 11.07
CA ARG A 150 -11.72 11.63 12.17
C ARG A 150 -11.73 10.93 13.54
N ALA A 151 -12.57 9.93 13.75
CA ALA A 151 -12.61 9.19 15.00
C ALA A 151 -11.42 8.21 15.18
N GLY A 152 -10.80 7.77 14.08
CA GLY A 152 -9.79 6.71 14.09
C GLY A 152 -8.45 7.04 13.41
N TYR A 153 -8.40 8.13 12.65
CA TYR A 153 -7.23 8.52 11.86
C TYR A 153 -6.68 9.90 12.25
N SER A 154 -5.36 10.08 12.13
CA SER A 154 -4.70 11.37 12.34
C SER A 154 -5.14 12.42 11.30
N ARG A 155 -5.11 13.70 11.66
CA ARG A 155 -5.47 14.80 10.73
C ARG A 155 -4.56 14.84 9.51
N SER A 156 -3.26 14.59 9.68
CA SER A 156 -2.28 14.61 8.59
C SER A 156 -2.55 13.51 7.57
N LEU A 157 -2.84 12.28 8.05
CA LEU A 157 -3.20 11.17 7.18
C LEU A 157 -4.52 11.46 6.44
N LEU A 158 -5.52 12.00 7.15
CA LEU A 158 -6.80 12.37 6.54
C LEU A 158 -6.66 13.44 5.45
N ALA A 159 -5.73 14.39 5.60
CA ALA A 159 -5.44 15.41 4.60
C ALA A 159 -4.81 14.84 3.31
N SER A 160 -4.33 13.59 3.35
CA SER A 160 -3.79 12.88 2.18
C SER A 160 -4.82 11.99 1.50
N LEU A 161 -6.04 11.88 2.04
CA LEU A 161 -7.11 11.12 1.41
C LEU A 161 -7.88 12.03 0.44
N PRO A 162 -8.35 11.49 -0.70
CA PRO A 162 -9.16 12.26 -1.63
C PRO A 162 -10.51 12.64 -1.01
N ASP A 163 -11.07 13.74 -1.51
CA ASP A 163 -12.45 14.11 -1.24
C ASP A 163 -13.40 13.01 -1.73
N GLN A 164 -14.52 12.82 -1.03
CA GLN A 164 -15.50 11.80 -1.36
C GLN A 164 -14.89 10.39 -1.47
N LEU A 165 -14.01 10.03 -0.53
CA LEU A 165 -13.28 8.76 -0.50
C LEU A 165 -14.17 7.52 -0.74
N GLY A 166 -15.41 7.51 -0.27
CA GLY A 166 -16.36 6.42 -0.55
C GLY A 166 -16.59 6.19 -2.05
N ASP A 167 -16.81 7.27 -2.79
CA ASP A 167 -16.98 7.21 -4.24
C ASP A 167 -15.68 6.82 -4.95
N VAL A 168 -14.56 7.41 -4.53
CA VAL A 168 -13.23 7.09 -5.07
C VAL A 168 -12.91 5.61 -4.91
N MET A 169 -13.13 5.05 -3.71
CA MET A 169 -12.88 3.63 -3.46
C MET A 169 -13.77 2.74 -4.32
N ARG A 170 -15.04 3.07 -4.52
CA ARG A 170 -15.91 2.33 -5.46
C ARG A 170 -15.40 2.39 -6.89
N ARG A 171 -14.97 3.56 -7.37
CA ARG A 171 -14.38 3.71 -8.72
C ARG A 171 -13.08 2.91 -8.88
N ARG A 172 -12.24 2.84 -7.84
CA ARG A 172 -11.02 2.01 -7.84
C ARG A 172 -11.36 0.51 -7.89
N MET A 173 -12.37 0.08 -7.14
CA MET A 173 -12.89 -1.29 -7.20
C MET A 173 -13.43 -1.63 -8.60
N GLU A 174 -14.28 -0.77 -9.18
CA GLU A 174 -14.82 -0.93 -10.53
C GLU A 174 -13.73 -1.00 -11.61
N ARG A 175 -12.71 -0.16 -11.49
CA ARG A 175 -11.55 -0.19 -12.39
C ARG A 175 -10.82 -1.53 -12.31
N CYS A 176 -10.65 -2.10 -11.12
CA CYS A 176 -9.99 -3.40 -11.00
C CYS A 176 -10.85 -4.55 -11.51
N PHE A 177 -12.14 -4.59 -11.15
CA PHE A 177 -13.05 -5.65 -11.57
C PHE A 177 -13.32 -5.68 -13.08
N SER A 178 -13.15 -4.55 -13.76
CA SER A 178 -13.24 -4.47 -15.23
C SER A 178 -11.95 -4.87 -15.96
N ARG A 179 -10.84 -5.06 -15.24
CA ARG A 179 -9.52 -5.33 -15.83
C ARG A 179 -8.94 -6.69 -15.44
N HIS A 180 -9.17 -7.12 -14.20
CA HIS A 180 -8.53 -8.30 -13.65
C HIS A 180 -9.57 -9.38 -13.31
N PRO A 181 -9.34 -10.64 -13.72
CA PRO A 181 -10.12 -11.79 -13.26
C PRO A 181 -10.11 -11.89 -11.73
N ASN A 182 -11.28 -11.96 -11.12
CA ASN A 182 -11.42 -12.00 -9.66
C ASN A 182 -10.85 -13.29 -9.07
N ASN A 183 -11.06 -14.43 -9.74
CA ASN A 183 -10.63 -15.75 -9.27
C ASN A 183 -9.10 -15.85 -9.08
N GLN A 184 -8.34 -15.06 -9.83
CA GLN A 184 -6.89 -14.96 -9.80
C GLN A 184 -6.38 -13.74 -9.04
N ASN A 185 -7.26 -12.87 -8.52
CA ASN A 185 -6.87 -11.67 -7.77
C ASN A 185 -6.80 -11.99 -6.26
N PRO A 186 -5.60 -12.19 -5.68
CA PRO A 186 -5.47 -12.49 -4.25
C PRO A 186 -5.93 -11.33 -3.36
N TYR A 187 -5.82 -10.09 -3.84
CA TYR A 187 -6.22 -8.91 -3.10
C TYR A 187 -7.74 -8.75 -3.03
N ALA A 188 -8.46 -9.12 -4.09
CA ALA A 188 -9.92 -9.17 -4.06
C ALA A 188 -10.42 -10.21 -3.05
N ARG A 189 -9.80 -11.40 -3.00
CA ARG A 189 -10.10 -12.43 -1.98
C ARG A 189 -9.81 -11.92 -0.57
N ALA A 190 -8.66 -11.29 -0.35
CA ALA A 190 -8.29 -10.72 0.94
C ALA A 190 -9.26 -9.62 1.39
N LEU A 191 -9.60 -8.69 0.49
CA LEU A 191 -10.47 -7.57 0.78
C LEU A 191 -11.91 -8.01 1.06
N LEU A 192 -12.48 -8.84 0.18
CA LEU A 192 -13.91 -9.15 0.20
C LEU A 192 -14.25 -10.38 1.05
N LEU A 193 -13.37 -11.38 1.09
CA LEU A 193 -13.58 -12.62 1.86
C LEU A 193 -12.75 -12.68 3.14
N GLY A 194 -11.75 -11.81 3.31
CA GLY A 194 -10.81 -11.90 4.43
C GLY A 194 -9.84 -13.08 4.32
N GLN A 195 -9.74 -13.70 3.13
CA GLN A 195 -8.87 -14.84 2.87
C GLN A 195 -7.46 -14.34 2.58
N LEU A 196 -6.53 -14.65 3.47
CA LEU A 196 -5.12 -14.29 3.29
C LEU A 196 -4.39 -15.45 2.61
N SER A 197 -3.39 -15.15 1.79
CA SER A 197 -2.49 -16.19 1.24
C SER A 197 -1.84 -16.94 2.40
N THR A 198 -1.91 -18.27 2.35
CA THR A 198 -1.22 -19.17 3.29
C THR A 198 0.10 -19.64 2.73
N ASP A 199 0.60 -19.00 1.67
CA ASP A 199 1.86 -19.38 1.06
C ASP A 199 2.99 -19.17 2.07
N PRO A 200 3.89 -20.16 2.21
CA PRO A 200 5.05 -19.99 3.07
C PRO A 200 5.93 -18.84 2.54
N PRO A 201 6.70 -18.18 3.43
CA PRO A 201 7.71 -17.23 2.97
C PRO A 201 8.69 -17.94 2.02
N PRO A 202 9.20 -17.26 0.98
CA PRO A 202 10.26 -17.81 0.15
C PRO A 202 11.53 -18.01 0.99
N PRO A 203 12.39 -18.99 0.66
CA PRO A 203 13.63 -19.24 1.41
C PRO A 203 14.50 -17.98 1.56
N GLU A 204 14.56 -17.15 0.53
CA GLU A 204 15.33 -15.91 0.47
C GLU A 204 14.82 -14.86 1.47
N ALA A 205 13.62 -15.03 2.04
CA ALA A 205 13.10 -14.13 3.06
C ALA A 205 14.00 -14.06 4.31
N SER A 206 14.79 -15.10 4.59
CA SER A 206 15.76 -15.09 5.70
C SER A 206 16.93 -14.13 5.47
N GLU A 207 17.16 -13.71 4.22
CA GLU A 207 18.25 -12.81 3.83
C GLU A 207 17.82 -11.34 3.83
N ILE A 208 16.53 -11.06 4.01
CA ILE A 208 16.01 -9.69 4.05
C ILE A 208 16.61 -8.93 5.25
N GLN A 209 17.30 -7.84 4.96
CA GLN A 209 17.83 -6.95 6.00
C GLN A 209 16.70 -6.08 6.55
N LEU A 210 16.33 -6.29 7.81
CA LEU A 210 15.36 -5.46 8.52
C LEU A 210 16.03 -4.31 9.27
N VAL A 211 15.64 -3.07 8.99
CA VAL A 211 16.19 -1.87 9.61
C VAL A 211 15.08 -1.09 10.33
N ASN A 212 15.23 -0.88 11.63
CA ASN A 212 14.35 0.01 12.38
C ASN A 212 14.88 1.44 12.33
N ALA A 213 14.37 2.24 11.40
CA ALA A 213 14.79 3.63 11.21
C ALA A 213 13.71 4.43 10.49
N ASP A 214 13.81 5.75 10.57
CA ASP A 214 13.19 6.62 9.57
C ASP A 214 13.86 6.38 8.21
N ALA A 215 13.07 6.29 7.13
CA ALA A 215 13.58 5.97 5.81
C ALA A 215 14.56 7.03 5.27
N ALA A 216 14.28 8.32 5.50
CA ALA A 216 15.16 9.39 5.02
C ALA A 216 16.48 9.36 5.80
N GLU A 217 16.41 9.23 7.14
CA GLU A 217 17.60 9.09 7.99
C GLU A 217 18.45 7.87 7.61
N PHE A 218 17.84 6.71 7.37
CA PHE A 218 18.55 5.52 6.93
C PHE A 218 19.29 5.76 5.62
N LEU A 219 18.61 6.29 4.60
CA LEU A 219 19.15 6.53 3.27
C LEU A 219 20.25 7.60 3.25
N GLU A 220 20.15 8.63 4.10
CA GLU A 220 21.18 9.65 4.27
C GLU A 220 22.52 9.08 4.78
N GLN A 221 22.48 7.95 5.49
CA GLN A 221 23.66 7.28 6.03
C GLN A 221 24.26 6.24 5.06
N GLN A 222 23.61 5.98 3.92
CA GLN A 222 24.09 4.99 2.96
C GLN A 222 25.16 5.57 2.03
N PRO A 223 26.08 4.72 1.53
CA PRO A 223 26.97 5.13 0.45
C PRO A 223 26.16 5.63 -0.75
N ARG A 224 26.70 6.64 -1.44
CA ARG A 224 26.08 7.16 -2.66
C ARG A 224 25.97 6.05 -3.71
N GLY A 225 24.81 5.92 -4.35
CA GLY A 225 24.63 4.94 -5.43
C GLY A 225 24.59 3.47 -4.98
N SER A 226 24.24 3.21 -3.73
CA SER A 226 24.21 1.87 -3.12
C SER A 226 22.92 1.08 -3.35
N PHE A 227 21.89 1.65 -3.98
CA PHE A 227 20.63 0.98 -4.29
C PHE A 227 20.22 1.15 -5.76
N ASP A 228 19.65 0.11 -6.36
CA ASP A 228 19.15 0.11 -7.72
C ASP A 228 17.64 0.32 -7.80
N GLY A 229 16.95 0.25 -6.66
CA GLY A 229 15.55 0.59 -6.63
C GLY A 229 14.96 0.84 -5.25
N PHE A 230 13.81 1.50 -5.25
CA PHE A 230 13.10 1.91 -4.05
C PHE A 230 11.60 1.69 -4.21
N THR A 231 10.96 0.98 -3.27
CA THR A 231 9.51 0.96 -3.15
C THR A 231 9.06 1.77 -1.93
N LEU A 232 8.41 2.89 -2.22
CA LEU A 232 7.98 3.90 -1.26
C LEU A 232 6.46 3.85 -1.16
N SER A 233 5.96 2.87 -0.42
CA SER A 233 4.52 2.74 -0.21
C SER A 233 4.03 3.64 0.92
N ASN A 234 3.08 4.53 0.63
CA ASN A 234 2.34 5.42 1.53
C ASN A 234 3.15 6.30 2.52
N ILE A 235 4.47 6.23 2.49
CA ILE A 235 5.35 6.95 3.41
C ILE A 235 5.21 8.48 3.27
N LEU A 236 4.84 8.96 2.07
CA LEU A 236 4.56 10.38 1.85
C LEU A 236 3.17 10.79 2.34
N ASP A 237 2.23 9.85 2.49
CA ASP A 237 0.87 10.14 2.94
C ASP A 237 0.89 10.56 4.42
N GLY A 238 0.42 11.77 4.69
CA GLY A 238 0.44 12.38 6.01
C GLY A 238 1.81 12.91 6.46
N SER A 239 2.76 13.06 5.53
CA SER A 239 4.02 13.77 5.75
C SER A 239 3.96 15.23 5.25
N ASP A 240 4.72 16.12 5.87
CA ASP A 240 4.86 17.50 5.41
C ASP A 240 5.83 17.62 4.20
N GLU A 241 5.73 18.73 3.46
CA GLU A 241 6.57 18.99 2.28
C GLU A 241 8.08 18.99 2.59
N SER A 242 8.48 19.32 3.82
CA SER A 242 9.88 19.32 4.22
C SER A 242 10.42 17.90 4.31
N TYR A 243 9.64 16.98 4.88
CA TYR A 243 9.96 15.56 4.93
C TYR A 243 9.95 14.95 3.53
N GLN A 244 8.95 15.27 2.69
CA GLN A 244 8.90 14.77 1.31
C GLN A 244 10.16 15.17 0.53
N ARG A 245 10.58 16.45 0.60
CA ARG A 245 11.83 16.92 -0.02
C ARG A 245 13.06 16.21 0.53
N ARG A 246 13.14 16.05 1.86
CA ARG A 246 14.24 15.34 2.52
C ARG A 246 14.35 13.89 2.04
N LEU A 247 13.23 13.15 2.04
CA LEU A 247 13.21 11.76 1.61
C LEU A 247 13.58 11.62 0.13
N MET A 248 13.04 12.46 -0.76
CA MET A 248 13.41 12.41 -2.19
C MET A 248 14.89 12.74 -2.41
N ALA A 249 15.47 13.66 -1.63
CA ALA A 249 16.90 13.94 -1.70
C ALA A 249 17.74 12.75 -1.21
N ALA A 250 17.33 12.09 -0.13
CA ALA A 250 17.99 10.91 0.41
C ALA A 250 17.92 9.71 -0.56
N VAL A 251 16.78 9.52 -1.23
CA VAL A 251 16.60 8.53 -2.31
C VAL A 251 17.58 8.82 -3.44
N ARG A 252 17.58 10.06 -3.97
CA ARG A 252 18.53 10.47 -5.04
C ARG A 252 20.00 10.33 -4.65
N TRP A 253 20.32 10.49 -3.36
CA TRP A 253 21.67 10.29 -2.84
C TRP A 253 22.06 8.81 -2.85
N ALA A 254 21.22 7.95 -2.28
CA ALA A 254 21.50 6.53 -2.13
C ALA A 254 21.32 5.73 -3.43
N GLY A 255 20.55 6.23 -4.40
CA GLY A 255 20.27 5.52 -5.65
C GLY A 255 21.39 5.58 -6.68
N SER A 256 21.63 4.48 -7.37
CA SER A 256 22.52 4.40 -8.53
C SER A 256 21.96 5.26 -9.69
N PRO A 257 22.78 5.66 -10.68
CA PRO A 257 22.33 6.52 -11.78
C PRO A 257 21.09 6.00 -12.53
N ASP A 258 20.98 4.67 -12.63
CA ASP A 258 19.88 3.98 -13.32
C ASP A 258 18.79 3.46 -12.38
N ALA A 259 18.81 3.88 -11.11
CA ALA A 259 17.88 3.40 -10.11
C ALA A 259 16.43 3.77 -10.45
N LEU A 260 15.51 2.89 -10.06
CA LEU A 260 14.08 3.05 -10.29
C LEU A 260 13.33 3.26 -8.97
N VAL A 261 12.23 4.00 -9.01
CA VAL A 261 11.37 4.20 -7.84
C VAL A 261 9.95 3.81 -8.16
N VAL A 262 9.35 2.99 -7.30
CA VAL A 262 7.92 2.72 -7.25
C VAL A 262 7.34 3.48 -6.05
N LEU A 263 6.49 4.48 -6.32
CA LEU A 263 5.84 5.30 -5.30
C LEU A 263 4.34 4.97 -5.27
N ARG A 264 3.79 4.69 -4.07
CA ARG A 264 2.36 4.46 -3.88
C ARG A 264 1.76 5.50 -2.96
N SER A 265 0.61 6.04 -3.34
CA SER A 265 -0.14 7.00 -2.52
C SER A 265 -1.65 6.77 -2.63
N PHE A 266 -2.34 7.03 -1.52
CA PHE A 266 -3.80 7.05 -1.50
C PHE A 266 -4.40 8.23 -2.27
N LYS A 267 -3.62 9.29 -2.52
CA LYS A 267 -4.07 10.48 -3.26
C LYS A 267 -4.44 10.11 -4.69
N ASP A 268 -5.53 10.69 -5.20
CA ASP A 268 -5.76 10.71 -6.64
C ASP A 268 -4.88 11.81 -7.25
N PRO A 269 -4.13 11.51 -8.32
CA PRO A 269 -3.45 12.56 -9.05
C PRO A 269 -4.51 13.38 -9.79
N GLY A 270 -4.47 14.72 -9.66
CA GLY A 270 -5.43 15.61 -10.31
C GLY A 270 -5.44 15.41 -11.83
N GLU A 271 -4.27 15.40 -12.44
CA GLU A 271 -4.03 14.87 -13.80
C GLU A 271 -3.30 13.55 -13.69
N THR A 272 -3.78 12.51 -14.39
CA THR A 272 -3.15 11.18 -14.34
C THR A 272 -1.79 11.21 -15.04
N PRO A 273 -0.67 10.97 -14.35
CA PRO A 273 0.63 10.92 -14.98
C PRO A 273 0.69 9.76 -15.98
N PRO A 274 1.41 9.88 -17.11
CA PRO A 274 1.54 8.82 -18.11
C PRO A 274 2.07 7.48 -17.56
N LEU A 275 2.84 7.53 -16.45
CA LEU A 275 3.44 6.36 -15.80
C LEU A 275 2.70 5.91 -14.52
N ASN A 276 1.43 6.30 -14.38
CA ASN A 276 0.59 5.83 -13.28
C ASN A 276 0.02 4.44 -13.56
N LEU A 277 0.54 3.44 -12.86
CA LEU A 277 0.17 2.03 -12.90
C LEU A 277 -0.98 1.70 -11.93
N ALA A 278 -1.64 2.68 -11.31
CA ALA A 278 -2.76 2.42 -10.38
C ALA A 278 -3.96 1.73 -11.04
N ALA A 279 -4.05 1.72 -12.37
CA ALA A 279 -5.04 0.96 -13.13
C ALA A 279 -4.67 -0.52 -13.26
N ASP A 280 -3.39 -0.87 -13.18
CA ASP A 280 -2.88 -2.24 -13.29
C ASP A 280 -2.68 -2.91 -11.93
N ASP A 281 -2.66 -2.11 -10.86
CA ASP A 281 -2.60 -2.61 -9.50
C ASP A 281 -3.88 -3.36 -9.09
N ARG A 282 -3.72 -4.66 -8.81
CA ARG A 282 -4.82 -5.54 -8.40
C ARG A 282 -5.34 -5.29 -6.99
N SER A 283 -4.68 -4.47 -6.17
CA SER A 283 -5.00 -4.25 -4.77
C SER A 283 -6.14 -3.26 -4.53
N MET A 284 -6.48 -2.45 -5.54
CA MET A 284 -7.62 -1.53 -5.58
C MET A 284 -7.57 -0.37 -4.58
N LEU A 285 -6.46 -0.20 -3.84
CA LEU A 285 -6.37 0.84 -2.82
C LEU A 285 -5.76 2.15 -3.31
N TRP A 286 -4.94 2.11 -4.36
CA TRP A 286 -4.06 3.22 -4.71
C TRP A 286 -4.69 4.16 -5.74
N GLY A 287 -4.48 5.47 -5.53
CA GLY A 287 -4.78 6.49 -6.54
C GLY A 287 -3.59 6.75 -7.44
N LEU A 288 -2.39 6.61 -6.87
CA LEU A 288 -1.12 6.72 -7.56
C LEU A 288 -0.26 5.47 -7.29
N VAL A 289 0.20 4.83 -8.36
CA VAL A 289 1.29 3.86 -8.36
C VAL A 289 2.24 4.30 -9.47
N MET A 290 3.25 5.06 -9.13
CA MET A 290 4.16 5.68 -10.11
C MET A 290 5.46 4.90 -10.16
N ALA A 291 5.89 4.50 -11.35
CA ALA A 291 7.17 3.83 -11.58
C ALA A 291 8.06 4.69 -12.48
N GLU A 292 9.14 5.24 -11.93
CA GLU A 292 9.98 6.20 -12.65
C GLU A 292 11.47 6.04 -12.35
N PRO A 293 12.36 6.36 -13.32
CA PRO A 293 13.78 6.54 -13.04
C PRO A 293 14.00 7.63 -11.99
N ILE A 294 15.01 7.42 -11.14
CA ILE A 294 15.35 8.33 -10.05
C ILE A 294 15.65 9.77 -10.53
N GLY A 295 16.20 9.91 -11.74
CA GLY A 295 16.47 11.21 -12.37
C GLY A 295 15.20 11.97 -12.78
N LYS A 296 14.06 11.30 -12.89
CA LYS A 296 12.76 11.90 -13.24
C LYS A 296 11.86 12.16 -12.03
N LEU A 297 12.21 11.65 -10.85
CA LEU A 297 11.46 11.89 -9.61
C LEU A 297 11.16 13.37 -9.48
N LEU A 298 9.88 13.73 -9.54
CA LEU A 298 9.43 15.11 -9.40
C LEU A 298 9.93 15.69 -8.07
N THR A 299 10.38 16.94 -8.09
CA THR A 299 10.37 17.72 -6.86
C THR A 299 8.90 17.95 -6.46
N PRO A 300 8.58 18.13 -5.16
CA PRO A 300 7.20 18.38 -4.72
C PRO A 300 6.50 19.57 -5.40
N ASP A 301 7.25 20.43 -6.09
CA ASP A 301 6.76 21.56 -6.87
C ASP A 301 6.41 21.23 -8.34
N GLY A 302 6.48 19.95 -8.76
CA GLY A 302 6.11 19.53 -10.12
C GLY A 302 7.05 20.01 -11.23
N ALA A 303 8.23 20.55 -10.89
CA ALA A 303 9.21 20.99 -11.87
C ALA A 303 10.19 19.86 -12.20
N TYR A 304 10.24 19.45 -13.47
CA TYR A 304 11.29 18.60 -14.01
C TYR A 304 12.67 19.22 -13.70
N SER A 305 13.57 18.47 -13.06
CA SER A 305 14.99 18.83 -13.06
C SER A 305 15.49 18.74 -14.50
N ARG A 306 15.91 19.88 -15.06
CA ARG A 306 16.67 19.94 -16.31
C ARG A 306 18.08 19.45 -16.09
#